data_AF-A0A7Y5WXS1-F1
#
_entry.id   AF-A0A7Y5WXS1-F1
#
_cell.length_a   1.000
_cell.length_b   1.000
_cell.length_c   1.000
_cell.angle_alpha   90.00
_cell.angle_beta   90.00
_cell.angle_gamma   90.00
#
_symmetry.space_group_name_H-M   'P 1'
#
loop_
_entity.id
_entity.type
_entity.pdbx_description
1 polymer ?
#
loop_
_entity_poly.entity_id
_entity_poly.type
_entity_poly.pdbx_seq_one_letter_code
_entity_poly.pdbx_strand_id
1 'polypeptide(L)'
;MSRRLTIVLVGTAALVLAGPALANVHVPRGTTVNEIRVLGQDVRVDGRARGPVLIVGGNLTVGPTGQASDVTVIGGSIRTAPGGRLGGDVFQFGGEIPDLSGWRLAAAVGGAVIIRALLVWLLVAAARALAAARPLDGLSAAIASGPARALVTGALAALGGVALVALLALTVVGIPVALMLLGLLLVGVVLGLALALPALPHKTGRRTLLLWLAIPAIGDTLLALAAAVGVGGGLRALGTGRRSEARLSLPRI
;
A
#
# COMPACT_ATOMS: atom_id res chain seq x y z
N MET A 1 21.36 20.89 -3.16
CA MET A 1 20.17 19.99 -3.10
C MET A 1 20.52 18.54 -2.72
N SER A 2 21.80 18.18 -2.56
CA SER A 2 22.29 16.82 -2.30
C SER A 2 22.11 16.33 -0.86
N ARG A 3 22.45 17.12 0.16
CA ARG A 3 22.49 16.67 1.57
C ARG A 3 21.20 16.06 2.12
N ARG A 4 20.03 16.61 1.80
CA ARG A 4 18.75 16.09 2.34
C ARG A 4 18.29 14.82 1.63
N LEU A 5 18.66 14.63 0.37
CA LEU A 5 18.39 13.38 -0.35
C LEU A 5 19.30 12.27 0.17
N THR A 6 20.56 12.59 0.50
CA THR A 6 21.46 11.69 1.21
C THR A 6 20.90 11.29 2.58
N ILE A 7 20.32 12.21 3.36
CA ILE A 7 19.75 11.87 4.69
C ILE A 7 18.55 10.94 4.57
N VAL A 8 17.63 11.16 3.61
CA VAL A 8 16.49 10.25 3.40
C VAL A 8 16.99 8.90 2.93
N LEU A 9 17.91 8.85 1.97
CA LEU A 9 18.43 7.61 1.41
C LEU A 9 19.26 6.83 2.44
N VAL A 10 20.04 7.52 3.28
CA VAL A 10 20.76 6.94 4.43
C VAL A 10 19.80 6.51 5.53
N GLY A 11 18.72 7.26 5.79
CA GLY A 11 17.70 6.86 6.77
C GLY A 11 16.93 5.61 6.35
N THR A 12 16.53 5.52 5.08
CA THR A 12 15.90 4.32 4.52
C THR A 12 16.90 3.16 4.45
N ALA A 13 18.15 3.41 4.07
CA ALA A 13 19.20 2.38 4.09
C ALA A 13 19.51 1.91 5.52
N ALA A 14 19.54 2.80 6.51
CA ALA A 14 19.77 2.44 7.91
C ALA A 14 18.62 1.61 8.49
N LEU A 15 17.36 1.88 8.10
CA LEU A 15 16.23 1.03 8.46
C LEU A 15 16.28 -0.35 7.77
N VAL A 16 16.82 -0.43 6.56
CA VAL A 16 17.03 -1.69 5.82
C VAL A 16 18.23 -2.47 6.36
N LEU A 17 19.25 -1.78 6.87
CA LEU A 17 20.50 -2.36 7.40
C LEU A 17 20.44 -2.69 8.90
N ALA A 18 19.40 -2.28 9.62
CA ALA A 18 19.13 -2.76 10.97
C ALA A 18 18.73 -4.24 10.90
N GLY A 19 19.73 -5.12 10.85
CA GLY A 19 19.54 -6.56 10.83
C GLY A 19 18.71 -7.01 12.03
N PRO A 20 17.85 -8.03 11.87
CA PRO A 20 17.16 -8.61 13.02
C PRO A 20 18.23 -9.05 14.02
N ALA A 21 18.12 -8.57 15.25
CA ALA A 21 18.92 -9.11 16.34
C ALA A 21 18.54 -10.59 16.47
N LEU A 22 19.41 -11.47 15.95
CA LEU A 22 19.29 -12.92 16.04
C LEU A 22 19.60 -13.37 17.47
N ALA A 23 18.74 -12.97 18.41
CA ALA A 23 18.81 -13.41 19.78
C ALA A 23 17.83 -14.57 19.95
N ASN A 24 18.37 -15.79 19.93
CA ASN A 24 17.62 -16.96 20.35
C ASN A 24 17.15 -16.74 21.79
N VAL A 25 15.85 -16.94 22.04
CA VAL A 25 15.29 -16.74 23.37
C VAL A 25 15.55 -18.01 24.17
N HIS A 26 16.41 -17.91 25.17
CA HIS A 26 16.72 -19.03 26.05
C HIS A 26 16.19 -18.77 27.46
N VAL A 27 15.33 -19.68 27.95
CA VAL A 27 14.90 -19.71 29.35
C VAL A 27 15.76 -20.75 30.07
N PRO A 28 16.77 -20.33 30.84
CA PRO A 28 17.71 -21.27 31.46
C PRO A 28 17.08 -22.03 32.63
N ARG A 29 17.78 -23.07 33.07
CA ARG A 29 17.36 -23.89 34.22
C ARG A 29 17.23 -23.05 35.48
N GLY A 30 16.25 -23.38 36.32
CA GLY A 30 15.96 -22.65 37.55
C GLY A 30 15.21 -21.33 37.34
N THR A 31 15.06 -20.85 36.11
CA THR A 31 14.28 -19.66 35.79
C THR A 31 12.82 -20.02 35.53
N THR A 32 11.91 -19.20 36.08
CA THR A 32 10.48 -19.27 35.77
C THR A 32 10.06 -17.99 35.07
N VAL A 33 9.41 -18.12 33.91
CA VAL A 33 8.80 -17.03 33.15
C VAL A 33 7.29 -17.21 33.12
N ASN A 34 6.55 -16.11 33.17
CA ASN A 34 5.09 -16.16 33.16
C ASN A 34 4.55 -16.31 31.74
N GLU A 35 5.17 -15.68 30.76
CA GLU A 35 4.68 -15.66 29.39
C GLU A 35 5.87 -15.55 28.43
N ILE A 36 5.78 -16.22 27.29
CA ILE A 36 6.79 -16.15 26.23
C ILE A 36 6.06 -15.75 24.94
N ARG A 37 6.40 -14.60 24.38
CA ARG A 37 5.96 -14.17 23.05
C ARG A 37 7.17 -13.89 22.19
N VAL A 38 7.34 -14.68 21.13
CA VAL A 38 8.52 -14.59 20.27
C VAL A 38 8.10 -14.59 18.81
N LEU A 39 8.68 -13.68 18.04
CA LEU A 39 8.42 -13.51 16.61
C LEU A 39 9.72 -13.73 15.82
N GLY A 40 9.73 -14.73 14.94
CA GLY A 40 10.81 -15.03 14.01
C GLY A 40 12.10 -15.54 14.65
N GLN A 41 12.06 -16.03 15.89
CA GLN A 41 13.24 -16.56 16.59
C GLN A 41 12.94 -17.93 17.20
N ASP A 42 13.97 -18.76 17.28
CA ASP A 42 13.90 -20.03 17.98
C ASP A 42 13.91 -19.79 19.49
N VAL A 43 13.11 -20.59 20.19
CA VAL A 43 12.97 -20.54 21.65
C VAL A 43 13.46 -21.85 22.24
N ARG A 44 14.36 -21.76 23.21
CA ARG A 44 14.80 -22.92 23.99
C ARG A 44 14.42 -22.76 25.46
N VAL A 45 13.55 -23.66 25.95
CA VAL A 45 13.07 -23.66 27.34
C VAL A 45 13.73 -24.81 28.11
N ASP A 46 14.71 -24.50 28.96
CA ASP A 46 15.28 -25.43 29.94
C ASP A 46 14.75 -25.17 31.37
N GLY A 47 14.11 -24.02 31.61
CA GLY A 47 13.41 -23.64 32.85
C GLY A 47 11.90 -23.92 32.85
N ARG A 48 11.09 -23.00 33.39
CA ARG A 48 9.63 -23.16 33.51
C ARG A 48 8.87 -21.98 32.90
N ALA A 49 8.00 -22.22 31.91
CA ALA A 49 7.04 -21.25 31.40
C ALA A 49 5.64 -21.59 31.95
N ARG A 50 5.13 -20.74 32.85
CA ARG A 50 3.88 -20.99 33.59
C ARG A 50 2.61 -20.63 32.82
N GLY A 51 2.68 -19.64 31.95
CA GLY A 51 1.56 -19.20 31.11
C GLY A 51 1.88 -19.39 29.63
N PRO A 52 1.16 -18.68 28.75
CA PRO A 52 1.13 -19.00 27.33
C PRO A 52 2.48 -18.78 26.65
N VAL A 53 2.81 -19.70 25.74
CA VAL A 53 4.01 -19.65 24.92
C VAL A 53 3.58 -19.52 23.46
N LEU A 54 3.65 -18.30 22.93
CA LEU A 54 3.34 -17.99 21.54
C LEU A 54 4.62 -17.76 20.73
N ILE A 55 4.84 -18.60 19.72
CA ILE A 55 5.99 -18.53 18.83
C ILE A 55 5.48 -18.48 17.40
N VAL A 56 5.86 -17.44 16.65
CA VAL A 56 5.47 -17.28 15.25
C VAL A 56 6.71 -17.22 14.39
N GLY A 57 6.86 -18.12 13.42
CA GLY A 57 8.00 -18.19 12.50
C GLY A 57 9.31 -18.66 13.15
N GLY A 58 9.23 -19.44 14.24
CA GLY A 58 10.40 -19.99 14.94
C GLY A 58 10.09 -21.34 15.57
N ASN A 59 11.14 -22.05 16.00
CA ASN A 59 11.02 -23.38 16.59
C ASN A 59 11.02 -23.31 18.11
N LEU A 60 10.21 -24.16 18.75
CA LEU A 60 10.27 -24.38 20.19
C LEU A 60 11.10 -25.63 20.47
N THR A 61 12.15 -25.51 21.29
CA THR A 61 12.87 -26.64 21.87
C THR A 61 12.69 -26.65 23.38
N VAL A 62 11.96 -27.63 23.92
CA VAL A 62 11.86 -27.86 25.37
C VAL A 62 12.95 -28.83 25.79
N GLY A 63 13.87 -28.38 26.63
CA GLY A 63 14.99 -29.20 27.11
C GLY A 63 14.60 -30.17 28.23
N PRO A 64 15.55 -30.99 28.73
CA PRO A 64 15.26 -32.11 29.64
C PRO A 64 14.61 -31.73 30.99
N THR A 65 14.86 -30.50 31.45
CA THR A 65 14.27 -29.94 32.69
C THR A 65 13.17 -28.92 32.39
N GLY A 66 12.95 -28.64 31.09
CA GLY A 66 12.06 -27.62 30.60
C GLY A 66 10.60 -27.99 30.82
N GLN A 67 9.79 -27.01 31.21
CA GLN A 67 8.33 -27.15 31.22
C GLN A 67 7.69 -25.94 30.57
N ALA A 68 6.79 -26.14 29.61
CA ALA A 68 6.03 -25.07 28.97
C ALA A 68 4.54 -25.43 28.97
N SER A 69 3.68 -24.44 29.22
CA SER A 69 2.22 -24.62 29.23
C SER A 69 1.58 -23.76 28.15
N ASP A 70 0.43 -24.19 27.62
CA ASP A 70 -0.39 -23.43 26.66
C ASP A 70 0.44 -22.92 25.46
N VAL A 71 1.00 -23.88 24.72
CA VAL A 71 1.97 -23.64 23.65
C VAL A 71 1.26 -23.47 22.32
N THR A 72 1.52 -22.36 21.64
CA THR A 72 1.08 -22.12 20.26
C THR A 72 2.29 -21.80 19.40
N VAL A 73 2.58 -22.66 18.43
CA VAL A 73 3.63 -22.47 17.42
C VAL A 73 3.02 -22.32 16.04
N ILE A 74 3.29 -21.21 15.36
CA ILE A 74 2.78 -20.89 14.02
C ILE A 74 3.96 -20.85 13.05
N GLY A 75 3.98 -21.74 12.06
CA GLY A 75 5.03 -21.78 11.03
C GLY A 75 6.40 -22.26 11.51
N GLY A 76 6.42 -23.11 12.53
CA GLY A 76 7.64 -23.70 13.08
C GLY A 76 7.40 -25.11 13.59
N SER A 77 8.39 -25.65 14.30
CA SER A 77 8.33 -26.99 14.89
C SER A 77 8.50 -26.96 16.41
N ILE A 78 7.82 -27.89 17.10
CA ILE A 78 8.01 -28.15 18.52
C ILE A 78 8.88 -29.40 18.65
N ARG A 79 9.97 -29.31 19.40
CA ARG A 79 10.87 -30.42 19.75
C ARG A 79 10.97 -30.51 21.27
N THR A 80 10.73 -31.69 21.82
CA THR A 80 10.82 -31.93 23.27
C THR A 80 11.89 -32.98 23.53
N ALA A 81 12.92 -32.60 24.30
CA ALA A 81 13.97 -33.51 24.72
C ALA A 81 13.46 -34.48 25.81
N PRO A 82 14.08 -35.65 26.01
CA PRO A 82 13.71 -36.58 27.07
C PRO A 82 13.67 -35.87 28.44
N GLY A 83 12.54 -35.96 29.14
CA GLY A 83 12.29 -35.29 30.43
C GLY A 83 11.59 -33.94 30.34
N GLY A 84 11.62 -33.28 29.17
CA GLY A 84 10.88 -32.04 28.91
C GLY A 84 9.37 -32.28 28.97
N ARG A 85 8.62 -31.31 29.51
CA ARG A 85 7.17 -31.42 29.70
C ARG A 85 6.43 -30.30 28.99
N LEU A 86 5.41 -30.66 28.23
CA LEU A 86 4.42 -29.74 27.68
C LEU A 86 3.12 -29.94 28.48
N GLY A 87 2.54 -28.86 28.98
CA GLY A 87 1.29 -28.87 29.73
C GLY A 87 0.22 -28.02 29.04
N GLY A 88 -1.05 -28.24 29.39
CA GLY A 88 -2.16 -27.49 28.82
C GLY A 88 -2.36 -27.77 27.33
N ASP A 89 -2.84 -26.76 26.60
CA ASP A 89 -3.13 -26.89 25.18
C ASP A 89 -1.86 -26.71 24.33
N VAL A 90 -1.69 -27.55 23.31
CA VAL A 90 -0.54 -27.47 22.39
C VAL A 90 -1.05 -27.38 20.96
N PHE A 91 -0.92 -26.19 20.37
CA PHE A 91 -1.26 -25.92 18.98
C PHE A 91 0.01 -25.77 18.14
N GLN A 92 0.12 -26.56 17.08
CA GLN A 92 1.16 -26.41 16.07
C GLN A 92 0.51 -26.19 14.71
N PHE A 93 0.52 -24.95 14.23
CA PHE A 93 0.11 -24.62 12.87
C PHE A 93 1.32 -24.81 11.96
N GLY A 94 1.43 -26.02 11.41
CA GLY A 94 2.50 -26.42 10.50
C GLY A 94 2.34 -25.83 9.10
N GLY A 95 3.44 -25.91 8.34
CA GLY A 95 3.59 -25.35 7.00
C GLY A 95 4.89 -24.55 6.95
N GLU A 96 5.66 -24.69 5.88
CA GLU A 96 6.69 -23.71 5.56
C GLU A 96 5.96 -22.38 5.37
N ILE A 97 5.88 -21.56 6.43
CA ILE A 97 5.67 -20.15 6.20
C ILE A 97 6.89 -19.76 5.36
N PRO A 98 6.70 -19.30 4.12
CA PRO A 98 7.82 -18.94 3.27
C PRO A 98 8.69 -18.03 4.12
N ASP A 99 9.94 -18.45 4.34
CA ASP A 99 10.90 -17.73 5.17
C ASP A 99 11.13 -16.38 4.51
N LEU A 100 10.24 -15.46 4.87
CA LEU A 100 10.33 -14.03 4.65
C LEU A 100 11.36 -13.56 5.66
N SER A 101 12.57 -14.10 5.52
CA SER A 101 13.74 -13.65 6.24
C SER A 101 13.70 -12.13 6.20
N GLY A 102 14.01 -11.47 7.31
CA GLY A 102 13.81 -10.01 7.43
C GLY A 102 14.35 -9.25 6.23
N TRP A 103 15.41 -9.77 5.60
CA TRP A 103 15.97 -9.28 4.35
C TRP A 103 15.10 -9.45 3.10
N ARG A 104 14.48 -10.62 2.87
CA ARG A 104 13.53 -10.82 1.76
C ARG A 104 12.30 -9.95 1.90
N LEU A 105 11.76 -9.84 3.11
CA LEU A 105 10.64 -8.94 3.39
C LEU A 105 11.07 -7.48 3.18
N ALA A 106 12.22 -7.07 3.71
CA ALA A 106 12.76 -5.73 3.52
C ALA A 106 13.04 -5.43 2.05
N ALA A 107 13.55 -6.40 1.28
CA ALA A 107 13.76 -6.28 -0.16
C ALA A 107 12.44 -6.19 -0.93
N ALA A 108 11.42 -6.98 -0.56
CA ALA A 108 10.10 -6.93 -1.17
C ALA A 108 9.40 -5.58 -0.87
N VAL A 109 9.43 -5.14 0.39
CA VAL A 109 8.89 -3.84 0.81
C VAL A 109 9.66 -2.69 0.16
N GLY A 110 10.99 -2.74 0.18
CA GLY A 110 11.85 -1.76 -0.46
C GLY A 110 11.62 -1.69 -1.96
N GLY A 111 11.53 -2.85 -2.62
CA GLY A 111 11.18 -2.97 -4.04
C GLY A 111 9.80 -2.39 -4.34
N ALA A 112 8.79 -2.71 -3.54
CA ALA A 112 7.44 -2.16 -3.69
C ALA A 112 7.43 -0.64 -3.52
N VAL A 113 8.18 -0.09 -2.56
CA VAL A 113 8.32 1.36 -2.34
C VAL A 113 9.02 2.02 -3.53
N ILE A 114 10.09 1.42 -4.07
CA ILE A 114 10.80 1.93 -5.25
C ILE A 114 9.88 1.93 -6.48
N ILE A 115 9.20 0.81 -6.75
CA ILE A 115 8.24 0.68 -7.86
C ILE A 115 7.15 1.73 -7.72
N ARG A 116 6.56 1.89 -6.53
CA ARG A 116 5.55 2.91 -6.26
C ARG A 116 6.07 4.32 -6.51
N ALA A 117 7.27 4.65 -6.04
CA ALA A 117 7.89 5.95 -6.25
C ALA A 117 8.12 6.23 -7.75
N LEU A 118 8.55 5.23 -8.52
CA LEU A 118 8.71 5.32 -9.97
C LEU A 118 7.37 5.53 -10.68
N LEU A 119 6.32 4.80 -10.30
CA LEU A 119 4.97 4.97 -10.85
C LEU A 119 4.41 6.36 -10.56
N VAL A 120 4.53 6.84 -9.32
CA VAL A 120 4.15 8.21 -8.93
C VAL A 120 4.91 9.25 -9.75
N TRP A 121 6.22 9.08 -9.90
CA TRP A 121 7.04 9.98 -10.70
C TRP A 121 6.60 9.99 -12.17
N LEU A 122 6.32 8.83 -12.75
CA LEU A 122 5.83 8.68 -14.12
C LEU A 122 4.46 9.36 -14.31
N LEU A 123 3.52 9.16 -13.38
CA LEU A 123 2.21 9.83 -13.40
C LEU A 123 2.33 11.34 -13.35
N VAL A 124 3.19 11.85 -12.46
CA VAL A 124 3.44 13.29 -12.35
C VAL A 124 4.15 13.83 -13.58
N ALA A 125 5.07 13.07 -14.20
CA ALA A 125 5.71 13.45 -15.45
C ALA A 125 4.70 13.52 -16.61
N ALA A 126 3.83 12.53 -16.74
CA ALA A 126 2.74 12.52 -17.73
C ALA A 126 1.78 13.70 -17.52
N ALA A 127 1.37 13.95 -16.27
CA ALA A 127 0.51 15.09 -15.94
C ALA A 127 1.16 16.43 -16.28
N ARG A 128 2.48 16.57 -16.12
CA ARG A 128 3.22 17.79 -16.52
C ARG A 128 3.28 17.96 -18.04
N ALA A 129 3.57 16.89 -18.76
CA ALA A 129 3.59 16.91 -20.22
C ALA A 129 2.21 17.31 -20.77
N LEU A 130 1.15 16.77 -20.17
CA LEU A 130 -0.23 17.11 -20.51
C LEU A 130 -0.61 18.54 -20.11
N ALA A 131 -0.19 19.00 -18.93
CA ALA A 131 -0.43 20.38 -18.47
C ALA A 131 0.28 21.43 -19.33
N ALA A 132 1.42 21.08 -19.94
CA ALA A 132 2.11 21.94 -20.90
C ALA A 132 1.39 22.00 -22.25
N ALA A 133 0.51 21.04 -22.54
CA ALA A 133 -0.32 21.07 -23.74
C ALA A 133 -1.51 22.04 -23.50
N ARG A 134 -1.83 22.84 -24.51
CA ARG A 134 -3.00 23.76 -24.53
C ARG A 134 -4.43 23.14 -24.53
N PRO A 135 -4.69 21.82 -24.65
CA PRO A 135 -6.07 21.32 -24.70
C PRO A 135 -6.88 21.48 -23.40
N LEU A 136 -6.26 21.90 -22.29
CA LEU A 136 -6.90 21.90 -20.98
C LEU A 136 -7.74 23.16 -20.69
N ASP A 137 -7.69 24.19 -21.53
CA ASP A 137 -8.40 25.45 -21.28
C ASP A 137 -9.92 25.26 -21.22
N GLY A 138 -10.48 24.40 -22.09
CA GLY A 138 -11.90 24.05 -22.04
C GLY A 138 -12.27 23.23 -20.80
N LEU A 139 -11.38 22.33 -20.36
CA LEU A 139 -11.60 21.48 -19.19
C LEU A 139 -11.55 22.28 -17.89
N SER A 140 -10.58 23.21 -17.78
CA SER A 140 -10.42 24.08 -16.63
C SER A 140 -11.62 25.03 -16.48
N ALA A 141 -12.10 25.62 -17.57
CA ALA A 141 -13.31 26.44 -17.58
C ALA A 141 -14.56 25.64 -17.15
N ALA A 142 -14.70 24.40 -17.64
CA ALA A 142 -15.80 23.53 -17.26
C ALA A 142 -15.80 23.23 -15.74
N ILE A 143 -14.64 22.98 -15.14
CA ILE A 143 -14.51 22.73 -13.70
C ILE A 143 -14.74 24.02 -12.90
N ALA A 144 -14.20 25.16 -13.34
CA ALA A 144 -14.36 26.45 -12.68
C ALA A 144 -15.84 26.86 -12.55
N SER A 145 -16.69 26.47 -13.51
CA SER A 145 -18.14 26.73 -13.47
C SER A 145 -18.91 25.93 -12.40
N GLY A 146 -18.28 25.01 -11.67
CA GLY A 146 -18.92 24.27 -10.59
C GLY A 146 -18.04 23.17 -10.00
N PRO A 147 -17.01 23.51 -9.23
CA PRO A 147 -15.99 22.56 -8.76
C PRO A 147 -16.57 21.49 -7.85
N ALA A 148 -17.49 21.86 -6.95
CA ALA A 148 -18.15 20.92 -6.05
C ALA A 148 -18.95 19.86 -6.81
N ARG A 149 -19.70 20.27 -7.85
CA ARG A 149 -20.46 19.33 -8.67
C ARG A 149 -19.53 18.41 -9.46
N ALA A 150 -18.48 18.95 -10.07
CA ALA A 150 -17.50 18.15 -10.80
C ALA A 150 -16.83 17.10 -9.89
N LEU A 151 -16.45 17.51 -8.67
CA LEU A 151 -15.85 16.63 -7.68
C LEU A 151 -16.80 15.53 -7.21
N VAL A 152 -18.06 15.85 -6.91
CA VAL A 152 -19.07 14.85 -6.49
C VAL A 152 -19.37 13.87 -7.63
N THR A 153 -19.65 14.37 -8.85
CA THR A 153 -19.93 13.49 -9.99
C THR A 153 -18.72 12.61 -10.34
N GLY A 154 -17.53 13.18 -10.24
CA GLY A 154 -16.28 12.48 -10.49
C GLY A 154 -15.98 11.43 -9.43
N ALA A 155 -16.22 11.73 -8.15
CA ALA A 155 -16.04 10.78 -7.06
C ALA A 155 -17.02 9.60 -7.17
N LEU A 156 -18.29 9.88 -7.46
CA LEU A 156 -19.30 8.83 -7.71
C LEU A 156 -18.92 7.96 -8.91
N ALA A 157 -18.49 8.58 -10.02
CA ALA A 157 -18.06 7.86 -11.21
C ALA A 157 -16.79 7.03 -10.97
N ALA A 158 -15.81 7.56 -10.24
CA ALA A 158 -14.58 6.85 -9.90
C ALA A 158 -14.86 5.67 -8.95
N LEU A 159 -15.67 5.87 -7.91
CA LEU A 159 -16.08 4.78 -6.99
C LEU A 159 -16.87 3.70 -7.71
N GLY A 160 -17.86 4.10 -8.53
CA GLY A 160 -18.61 3.16 -9.36
C GLY A 160 -17.72 2.42 -10.36
N GLY A 161 -16.76 3.12 -10.97
CA GLY A 161 -15.76 2.54 -11.87
C GLY A 161 -14.88 1.51 -11.18
N VAL A 162 -14.36 1.81 -9.98
CA VAL A 162 -13.55 0.87 -9.19
C VAL A 162 -14.36 -0.36 -8.78
N ALA A 163 -15.60 -0.17 -8.31
CA ALA A 163 -16.49 -1.28 -7.97
C ALA A 163 -16.80 -2.16 -9.20
N LEU A 164 -17.04 -1.54 -10.37
CA LEU A 164 -17.28 -2.25 -11.62
C LEU A 164 -16.04 -3.01 -12.09
N VAL A 165 -14.84 -2.41 -11.99
CA VAL A 165 -13.56 -3.08 -12.27
C VAL A 165 -13.39 -4.31 -11.39
N ALA A 166 -13.65 -4.20 -10.09
CA ALA A 166 -13.57 -5.32 -9.15
C ALA A 166 -14.55 -6.44 -9.51
N LEU A 167 -15.79 -6.10 -9.86
CA LEU A 167 -16.80 -7.07 -10.27
C LEU A 167 -16.43 -7.77 -11.60
N LEU A 168 -15.96 -7.00 -12.59
CA LEU A 168 -15.56 -7.53 -13.89
C LEU A 168 -14.31 -8.42 -13.80
N ALA A 169 -13.36 -8.09 -12.92
CA ALA A 169 -12.14 -8.87 -12.71
C ALA A 169 -12.42 -10.30 -12.21
N LEU A 170 -13.60 -10.57 -11.64
CA LEU A 170 -14.02 -11.92 -11.24
C LEU A 170 -14.41 -12.81 -12.43
N THR A 171 -14.56 -12.23 -13.63
CA THR A 171 -14.98 -12.97 -14.82
C THR A 171 -13.85 -13.00 -15.86
N VAL A 172 -13.68 -14.14 -16.55
CA VAL A 172 -12.63 -14.30 -17.58
C VAL A 172 -12.79 -13.25 -18.70
N VAL A 173 -14.03 -13.01 -19.13
CA VAL A 173 -14.36 -12.01 -20.18
C VAL A 173 -14.27 -10.58 -19.65
N GLY A 174 -14.45 -10.38 -18.35
CA GLY A 174 -14.39 -9.05 -17.74
C GLY A 174 -12.97 -8.55 -17.53
N ILE A 175 -11.92 -9.40 -17.53
CA ILE A 175 -10.52 -8.96 -17.38
C ILE A 175 -10.13 -7.91 -18.44
N PRO A 176 -10.33 -8.13 -19.76
CA PRO A 176 -10.06 -7.10 -20.76
C PRO A 176 -10.81 -5.79 -20.52
N VAL A 177 -12.09 -5.87 -20.15
CA VAL A 177 -12.93 -4.69 -19.90
C VAL A 177 -12.49 -3.94 -18.64
N ALA A 178 -12.14 -4.68 -17.59
CA ALA A 178 -11.59 -4.15 -16.35
C ALA A 178 -10.27 -3.42 -16.60
N LEU A 179 -9.38 -3.96 -17.45
CA LEU A 179 -8.15 -3.28 -17.85
C LEU A 179 -8.40 -1.99 -18.64
N MET A 180 -9.37 -1.98 -19.56
CA MET A 180 -9.78 -0.76 -20.27
C MET A 180 -10.32 0.30 -19.32
N LEU A 181 -11.19 -0.09 -18.38
CA LEU A 181 -11.74 0.81 -17.37
C LEU A 181 -10.66 1.33 -16.42
N LEU A 182 -9.71 0.48 -16.01
CA LEU A 182 -8.57 0.90 -15.20
C LEU A 182 -7.69 1.90 -15.94
N GLY A 183 -7.46 1.68 -17.25
CA GLY A 183 -6.77 2.64 -18.12
C GLY A 183 -7.51 3.99 -18.19
N LEU A 184 -8.83 3.97 -18.30
CA LEU A 184 -9.65 5.19 -18.28
C LEU A 184 -9.56 5.94 -16.95
N LEU A 185 -9.61 5.21 -15.82
CA LEU A 185 -9.41 5.79 -14.48
C LEU A 185 -8.01 6.41 -14.35
N LEU A 186 -6.98 5.74 -14.89
CA LEU A 186 -5.61 6.24 -14.90
C LEU A 186 -5.49 7.54 -15.69
N VAL A 187 -6.15 7.65 -16.84
CA VAL A 187 -6.24 8.92 -17.60
C VAL A 187 -6.93 9.99 -16.76
N GLY A 188 -8.00 9.65 -16.04
CA GLY A 188 -8.65 10.54 -15.07
C GLY A 188 -7.69 11.07 -14.00
N VAL A 189 -6.86 10.20 -13.40
CA VAL A 189 -5.81 10.60 -12.43
C VAL A 189 -4.85 11.60 -13.07
N VAL A 190 -4.33 11.31 -14.26
CA VAL A 190 -3.37 12.18 -14.97
C VAL A 190 -4.00 13.54 -15.27
N LEU A 191 -5.25 13.58 -15.72
CA LEU A 191 -5.99 14.82 -15.98
C LEU A 191 -6.18 15.64 -14.69
N GLY A 192 -6.62 15.00 -13.60
CA GLY A 192 -6.81 15.68 -12.33
C GLY A 192 -5.51 16.25 -11.77
N LEU A 193 -4.41 15.49 -11.86
CA LEU A 193 -3.08 15.97 -11.48
C LEU A 193 -2.62 17.13 -12.37
N ALA A 194 -2.87 17.06 -13.68
CA ALA A 194 -2.50 18.11 -14.63
C ALA A 194 -3.22 19.43 -14.31
N LEU A 195 -4.47 19.37 -13.86
CA LEU A 195 -5.25 20.54 -13.43
C LEU A 195 -4.82 21.07 -12.06
N ALA A 196 -4.41 20.19 -11.14
CA ALA A 196 -3.98 20.58 -9.80
C ALA A 196 -2.58 21.20 -9.76
N LEU A 197 -1.68 20.76 -10.66
CA LEU A 197 -0.27 21.20 -10.65
C LEU A 197 -0.07 22.72 -10.82
N PRO A 198 -0.75 23.41 -11.75
CA PRO A 198 -0.64 24.87 -11.90
C PRO A 198 -1.12 25.66 -10.68
N ALA A 199 -2.04 25.10 -9.88
CA ALA A 199 -2.55 25.74 -8.67
C ALA A 199 -1.53 25.74 -7.51
N LEU A 200 -0.45 24.95 -7.61
CA LEU A 200 0.57 24.86 -6.56
C LEU A 200 1.69 25.91 -6.74
N PRO A 201 2.16 26.55 -5.66
CA PRO A 201 3.25 27.53 -5.72
C PRO A 201 4.56 26.91 -6.24
N HIS A 202 5.17 27.58 -7.22
CA HIS A 202 6.08 27.00 -8.22
C HIS A 202 7.32 26.22 -7.74
N LYS A 203 7.85 26.46 -6.52
CA LYS A 203 9.08 25.77 -6.05
C LYS A 203 8.86 24.87 -4.84
N THR A 204 8.10 25.31 -3.84
CA THR A 204 7.93 24.55 -2.59
C THR A 204 6.79 23.53 -2.69
N GLY A 205 5.67 23.91 -3.32
CA GLY A 205 4.46 23.07 -3.39
C GLY A 205 4.64 21.78 -4.19
N ARG A 206 5.47 21.82 -5.24
CA ARG A 206 5.70 20.67 -6.12
C ARG A 206 6.50 19.55 -5.44
N ARG A 207 7.46 19.92 -4.59
CA ARG A 207 8.31 18.97 -3.88
C ARG A 207 7.56 18.37 -2.69
N THR A 208 6.77 19.18 -1.97
CA THR A 208 5.90 18.66 -0.92
C THR A 208 4.86 17.71 -1.50
N LEU A 209 4.21 18.03 -2.62
CA LEU A 209 3.25 17.12 -3.28
C LEU A 209 3.86 15.74 -3.57
N LEU A 210 5.08 15.69 -4.13
CA LEU A 210 5.76 14.42 -4.40
C LEU A 210 6.07 13.63 -3.13
N LEU A 211 6.43 14.30 -2.03
CA LEU A 211 6.65 13.65 -0.73
C LEU A 211 5.35 13.10 -0.15
N TRP A 212 4.25 13.85 -0.25
CA TRP A 212 2.93 13.40 0.20
C TRP A 212 2.41 12.23 -0.64
N LEU A 213 2.60 12.24 -1.97
CA LEU A 213 2.22 11.13 -2.84
C LEU A 213 3.03 9.85 -2.60
N ALA A 214 4.25 9.97 -2.06
CA ALA A 214 5.10 8.82 -1.76
C ALA A 214 4.62 8.04 -0.51
N ILE A 215 3.89 8.69 0.39
CA ILE A 215 3.36 8.05 1.60
C ILE A 215 2.12 7.24 1.22
N PRO A 216 2.05 5.92 1.47
CA PRO A 216 1.00 5.07 0.92
C PRO A 216 -0.44 5.57 1.10
N ALA A 217 -0.89 5.72 2.34
CA ALA A 217 -2.24 6.13 2.66
C ALA A 217 -2.60 7.54 2.13
N ILE A 218 -1.66 8.47 2.18
CA ILE A 218 -1.90 9.86 1.75
C ILE A 218 -1.83 9.96 0.22
N GLY A 219 -0.89 9.27 -0.41
CA GLY A 219 -0.78 9.21 -1.86
C GLY A 219 -2.00 8.59 -2.50
N ASP A 220 -2.53 7.50 -1.95
CA ASP A 220 -3.71 6.82 -2.51
C ASP A 220 -4.97 7.70 -2.40
N THR A 221 -5.14 8.43 -1.30
CA THR A 221 -6.25 9.38 -1.15
C THR A 221 -6.11 10.59 -2.09
N LEU A 222 -4.91 11.14 -2.25
CA LEU A 222 -4.65 12.24 -3.20
C LEU A 222 -4.83 11.81 -4.66
N LEU A 223 -4.39 10.59 -5.01
CA LEU A 223 -4.59 10.03 -6.34
C LEU A 223 -6.06 9.74 -6.63
N ALA A 224 -6.81 9.23 -5.65
CA ALA A 224 -8.26 9.05 -5.77
C ALA A 224 -8.99 10.38 -5.95
N LEU A 225 -8.59 11.43 -5.21
CA LEU A 225 -9.12 12.77 -5.38
C LEU A 225 -8.80 13.34 -6.77
N ALA A 226 -7.57 13.15 -7.25
CA ALA A 226 -7.19 13.54 -8.59
C ALA A 226 -8.02 12.79 -9.66
N ALA A 227 -8.21 11.47 -9.49
CA ALA A 227 -9.08 10.68 -10.36
C ALA A 227 -10.50 11.27 -10.42
N ALA A 228 -11.08 11.56 -9.25
CA ALA A 228 -12.42 12.15 -9.15
C ALA A 228 -12.48 13.49 -9.91
N VAL A 229 -11.55 14.41 -9.67
CA VAL A 229 -11.54 15.71 -10.36
C VAL A 229 -11.38 15.55 -11.87
N GLY A 230 -10.45 14.70 -12.32
CA GLY A 230 -10.20 14.49 -13.75
C GLY A 230 -11.36 13.82 -14.47
N VAL A 231 -11.94 12.76 -13.90
CA VAL A 231 -13.13 12.07 -14.45
C VAL A 231 -14.32 13.03 -14.48
N GLY A 232 -14.58 13.75 -13.38
CA GLY A 232 -15.68 14.70 -13.30
C GLY A 232 -15.56 15.86 -14.29
N GLY A 233 -14.35 16.40 -14.45
CA GLY A 233 -14.05 17.40 -15.49
C GLY A 233 -14.29 16.87 -16.89
N GLY A 234 -13.81 15.66 -17.18
CA GLY A 234 -13.97 15.01 -18.49
C GLY A 234 -15.44 14.78 -18.85
N LEU A 235 -16.23 14.20 -17.94
CA LEU A 235 -17.67 13.97 -18.15
C LEU A 235 -18.43 15.27 -18.42
N ARG A 236 -18.07 16.36 -17.73
CA ARG A 236 -18.71 17.66 -17.90
C ARG A 236 -18.38 18.29 -19.25
N ALA A 237 -17.12 18.23 -19.67
CA ALA A 237 -16.69 18.73 -20.98
C ALA A 237 -17.40 18.00 -22.13
N LEU A 238 -17.55 16.68 -22.03
CA LEU A 238 -18.32 15.87 -22.99
C LEU A 238 -19.80 16.28 -23.02
N GLY A 239 -20.39 16.55 -21.85
CA GLY A 239 -21.78 17.01 -21.74
C GLY A 239 -22.02 18.39 -22.36
N THR A 240 -21.06 19.30 -22.24
CA THR A 240 -21.16 20.64 -22.83
C THR A 240 -21.00 20.62 -24.35
N GLY A 241 -20.12 19.77 -24.90
CA GLY A 241 -19.90 19.67 -26.35
C GLY A 241 -21.17 19.31 -27.12
N ARG A 242 -21.91 18.31 -26.63
CA ARG A 242 -23.17 17.85 -27.26
C ARG A 242 -24.27 18.92 -27.31
N ARG A 243 -24.31 19.84 -26.34
CA ARG A 243 -25.32 20.92 -26.31
C ARG A 243 -25.02 22.01 -27.33
N SER A 244 -23.75 22.26 -27.62
CA SER A 244 -23.34 23.24 -28.63
C SER A 244 -23.71 22.78 -30.03
N GLU A 245 -23.51 21.49 -30.35
CA GLU A 245 -23.90 20.91 -31.63
C GLU A 245 -25.42 20.97 -31.85
N ALA A 246 -26.22 20.65 -30.80
CA ALA A 246 -27.67 20.71 -30.88
C ALA A 246 -28.24 22.12 -31.06
N ARG A 247 -27.53 23.18 -30.65
CA ARG A 247 -27.96 24.57 -30.89
C ARG A 247 -27.68 25.04 -32.32
N LEU A 248 -26.69 24.46 -32.98
CA LEU A 248 -26.33 24.81 -34.35
C LEU A 248 -27.23 24.12 -35.39
N SER A 249 -27.90 23.03 -35.02
CA SER A 249 -28.82 22.31 -35.90
C SER A 249 -30.26 22.83 -35.90
N LEU A 250 -30.60 23.78 -35.03
CA LEU A 250 -31.93 24.40 -35.06
C LEU A 250 -31.97 25.47 -36.17
N PRO A 251 -32.90 25.36 -37.14
CA PRO A 251 -33.03 26.34 -38.20
C PRO A 251 -33.36 27.71 -37.57
N ARG A 252 -32.62 28.74 -37.97
CA ARG A 252 -32.97 30.12 -37.63
C ARG A 252 -34.23 30.47 -38.42
N ILE A 253 -35.37 30.37 -37.75
CA ILE A 253 -36.67 30.86 -38.23
C ILE A 253 -36.74 32.36 -37.92
#